data_AF-A0A7C6J3I0-F1
#
_entry.id   AF-A0A7C6J3I0-F1
#
_cell.length_a   1.000
_cell.length_b   1.000
_cell.length_c   1.000
_cell.angle_alpha   90.00
_cell.angle_beta   90.00
_cell.angle_gamma   90.00
#
_symmetry.space_group_name_H-M   'P 1'
#
loop_
_entity.id
_entity.type
_entity.pdbx_description
1 polymer ?
#
loop_
_entity_poly.entity_id
_entity_poly.type
_entity_poly.pdbx_seq_one_letter_code
_entity_poly.pdbx_strand_id
1 'polypeptide(L)'
;MKAFLEQLKGYRHLINKQQLKTLRGQALAGDVEGARKGLQKILDRKMSKRDMFVNAHRGARYMKDADYSAQFALNLKYIHKLEKMKAGD
;
A
#
# COMPACT_ATOMS: atom_id res chain seq x y z
N MET A 1 -15.82 8.60 7.15
CA MET A 1 -14.73 9.38 6.50
C MET A 1 -13.39 9.32 7.24
N LYS A 2 -13.26 9.85 8.48
CA LYS A 2 -11.98 9.84 9.23
C LYS A 2 -11.37 8.43 9.41
N ALA A 3 -12.20 7.44 9.75
CA ALA A 3 -11.77 6.04 9.89
C ALA A 3 -11.15 5.47 8.60
N PHE A 4 -11.75 5.77 7.43
CA PHE A 4 -11.21 5.34 6.14
C PHE A 4 -9.87 6.00 5.84
N LEU A 5 -9.72 7.29 6.15
CA LEU A 5 -8.45 8.01 5.92
C LEU A 5 -7.32 7.45 6.79
N GLU A 6 -7.58 7.04 8.03
CA GLU A 6 -6.58 6.36 8.87
C GLU A 6 -6.23 4.96 8.33
N GLN A 7 -7.24 4.17 7.94
CA GLN A 7 -7.00 2.88 7.27
C GLN A 7 -6.14 3.05 6.00
N LEU A 8 -6.42 4.08 5.21
CA LEU A 8 -5.71 4.39 3.97
C LEU A 8 -4.22 4.74 4.22
N LYS A 9 -3.86 5.29 5.39
CA LYS A 9 -2.46 5.50 5.77
C LYS A 9 -1.71 4.19 5.96
N GLY A 10 -2.38 3.15 6.47
CA GLY A 10 -1.80 1.82 6.64
C GLY A 10 -1.30 1.24 5.32
N TYR A 11 -2.01 1.50 4.22
CA TYR A 11 -1.68 0.97 2.89
C TYR A 11 -0.61 1.76 2.12
N ARG A 12 -0.02 2.82 2.70
CA ARG A 12 0.98 3.69 2.03
C ARG A 12 2.20 2.96 1.45
N HIS A 13 2.54 1.79 1.98
CA HIS A 13 3.65 0.95 1.53
C HIS A 13 3.26 0.04 0.35
N LEU A 14 1.96 -0.20 0.14
CA LEU A 14 1.45 -1.07 -0.93
C LEU A 14 0.93 -0.28 -2.13
N ILE A 15 0.56 0.99 -1.95
CA ILE A 15 -0.05 1.80 -3.00
C ILE A 15 0.82 3.00 -3.39
N ASN A 16 0.82 3.34 -4.67
CA ASN A 16 1.54 4.49 -5.18
C ASN A 16 0.98 5.80 -4.60
N LYS A 17 1.82 6.81 -4.38
CA LYS A 17 1.48 8.17 -3.96
C LYS A 17 0.31 8.77 -4.74
N GLN A 18 0.26 8.54 -6.06
CA GLN A 18 -0.84 9.05 -6.88
C GLN A 18 -2.17 8.36 -6.54
N GLN A 19 -2.16 7.03 -6.39
CA GLN A 19 -3.34 6.27 -5.98
C GLN A 19 -3.81 6.70 -4.59
N LEU A 20 -2.88 6.88 -3.64
CA LEU A 20 -3.17 7.39 -2.31
C LEU A 20 -3.86 8.77 -2.36
N LYS A 21 -3.36 9.69 -3.18
CA LYS A 21 -3.96 11.02 -3.37
C LYS A 21 -5.35 10.93 -3.98
N THR A 22 -5.54 10.09 -4.99
CA THR A 22 -6.84 9.88 -5.64
C THR A 22 -7.88 9.34 -4.67
N LEU A 23 -7.56 8.27 -3.95
CA LEU A 23 -8.46 7.66 -2.96
C LEU A 23 -8.81 8.63 -1.82
N ARG A 24 -7.83 9.44 -1.40
CA ARG A 24 -8.04 10.50 -0.42
C ARG A 24 -8.96 11.60 -0.96
N GLY A 25 -8.77 12.02 -2.20
CA GLY A 25 -9.62 13.01 -2.86
C GLY A 25 -11.06 12.54 -2.99
N GLN A 26 -11.28 11.29 -3.41
CA GLN A 26 -12.61 10.67 -3.47
C GLN A 26 -13.29 10.64 -2.10
N ALA A 27 -12.57 10.17 -1.07
CA ALA A 27 -13.12 10.13 0.28
C ALA A 27 -13.44 11.53 0.85
N LEU A 28 -12.65 12.55 0.52
CA LEU A 28 -12.90 13.94 0.93
C LEU A 28 -14.08 14.57 0.17
N ALA A 29 -14.33 14.15 -1.06
CA ALA A 29 -15.49 14.58 -1.86
C ALA A 29 -16.80 13.88 -1.43
N GLY A 30 -16.77 13.01 -0.42
CA GLY A 30 -17.92 12.26 0.07
C GLY A 30 -18.08 10.87 -0.53
N ASP A 31 -17.31 10.51 -1.57
CA ASP A 31 -17.34 9.20 -2.21
C ASP A 31 -16.40 8.20 -1.51
N VAL A 32 -16.75 7.85 -0.27
CA VAL A 32 -15.97 6.89 0.53
C VAL A 32 -16.10 5.46 -0.01
N GLU A 33 -17.28 5.08 -0.51
CA GLU A 33 -17.51 3.75 -1.07
C GLU A 33 -16.79 3.54 -2.40
N GLY A 34 -16.74 4.54 -3.27
CA GLY A 34 -15.93 4.51 -4.49
C GLY A 34 -14.44 4.41 -4.18
N ALA A 35 -13.95 5.16 -3.19
CA ALA A 35 -12.57 5.05 -2.73
C ALA A 35 -12.26 3.65 -2.16
N ARG A 36 -13.20 3.04 -1.42
CA ARG A 36 -13.02 1.69 -0.87
C ARG A 36 -12.94 0.64 -1.98
N LYS A 37 -13.82 0.70 -2.99
CA LYS A 37 -13.76 -0.19 -4.17
C LYS A 37 -12.46 0.00 -4.94
N GLY A 38 -12.01 1.24 -5.11
CA GLY A 38 -10.73 1.56 -5.74
C GLY A 38 -9.53 0.97 -4.99
N LEU A 39 -9.53 1.07 -3.67
CA LEU A 39 -8.50 0.47 -2.81
C LEU A 39 -8.49 -1.05 -2.96
N GLN A 40 -9.65 -1.70 -2.89
CA GLN A 40 -9.75 -3.15 -3.02
C GLN A 40 -9.22 -3.65 -4.38
N LYS A 41 -9.57 -2.95 -5.47
CA LYS A 41 -9.05 -3.26 -6.82
C LYS A 41 -7.53 -3.12 -6.94
N ILE A 42 -6.93 -2.19 -6.17
CA ILE A 42 -5.47 -2.04 -6.14
C ILE A 42 -4.81 -3.18 -5.37
N LEU A 43 -5.42 -3.62 -4.26
CA LEU A 43 -4.92 -4.74 -3.45
C LEU A 43 -5.08 -6.09 -4.16
N ASP A 44 -6.18 -6.28 -4.88
CA ASP A 44 -6.44 -7.50 -5.67
C ASP A 44 -5.54 -7.61 -6.90
N ARG A 45 -5.02 -6.48 -7.39
CA ARG A 45 -4.03 -6.48 -8.48
C ARG A 45 -2.75 -7.16 -7.99
N LYS A 46 -2.42 -8.29 -8.63
CA LYS A 46 -1.14 -8.98 -8.46
C LYS A 46 -0.01 -8.05 -8.93
N MET A 47 0.56 -7.27 -8.01
CA MET A 47 1.70 -6.41 -8.33
C MET A 47 2.89 -7.29 -8.73
N SER A 48 3.55 -6.91 -9.83
CA SER A 48 4.84 -7.50 -10.19
C SER A 48 5.84 -7.24 -9.06
N LYS A 49 6.79 -8.17 -8.85
CA LYS A 49 7.90 -7.97 -7.91
C LYS A 49 8.60 -6.64 -8.17
N ARG A 50 8.80 -6.31 -9.46
CA ARG A 50 9.41 -5.03 -9.89
C ARG A 50 8.64 -3.83 -9.37
N ASP A 51 7.31 -3.83 -9.49
CA ASP A 51 6.47 -2.70 -9.04
C ASP A 51 6.48 -2.56 -7.52
N MET A 52 6.48 -3.68 -6.78
CA MET A 52 6.64 -3.64 -5.32
C MET A 52 7.99 -3.05 -4.91
N PHE A 53 9.09 -3.47 -5.53
CA PHE A 53 10.43 -2.91 -5.25
C PHE A 53 10.50 -1.42 -5.58
N VAL A 54 9.96 -1.00 -6.73
CA VAL A 54 9.93 0.41 -7.15
C VAL A 54 9.08 1.25 -6.20
N ASN A 55 7.92 0.76 -5.78
CA ASN A 55 7.03 1.47 -4.86
C ASN A 55 7.63 1.56 -3.46
N ALA A 56 8.21 0.47 -2.94
CA ALA A 56 8.91 0.46 -1.65
C ALA A 56 10.08 1.46 -1.66
N HIS A 57 10.88 1.48 -2.73
CA HIS A 57 12.01 2.41 -2.87
C HIS A 57 11.54 3.87 -2.99
N ARG A 58 10.43 4.13 -3.69
CA ARG A 58 9.83 5.47 -3.77
C ARG A 58 9.19 5.92 -2.45
N GLY A 59 8.60 5.00 -1.69
CA GLY A 59 8.00 5.26 -0.38
C GLY A 59 9.05 5.61 0.68
N ALA A 60 10.18 4.90 0.67
CA ALA A 60 11.28 5.11 1.61
C ALA A 60 11.88 6.54 1.56
N ARG A 61 11.86 7.20 0.39
CA ARG A 61 12.38 8.58 0.23
C ARG A 61 11.66 9.65 1.06
N TYR A 62 10.51 9.33 1.64
CA TYR A 62 9.68 10.28 2.39
C TYR A 62 9.47 9.89 3.85
N MET A 63 10.15 8.85 4.34
CA MET A 63 10.10 8.41 5.73
C MET A 63 11.43 8.73 6.41
N LYS A 64 11.50 9.87 7.11
CA LYS A 64 12.72 10.35 7.78
C LYS A 64 13.02 9.65 9.11
N ASP A 65 12.04 8.97 9.70
CA ASP A 65 12.10 8.56 11.11
C ASP A 65 12.02 7.03 11.34
N ALA A 66 11.98 6.22 10.27
CA ALA A 66 11.88 4.78 10.40
C ALA A 66 13.03 4.09 9.66
N ASP A 67 13.80 3.33 10.43
CA ASP A 67 15.03 2.65 10.05
C ASP A 67 14.88 1.88 8.71
N TYR A 68 15.61 2.34 7.68
CA TYR A 68 15.53 1.88 6.29
C TYR A 68 15.67 0.36 6.17
N SER A 69 16.58 -0.21 6.96
CA SER A 69 16.89 -1.65 6.99
C SER A 69 15.74 -2.47 7.58
N ALA A 70 15.08 -1.95 8.62
CA ALA A 70 13.95 -2.61 9.26
C ALA A 70 12.75 -2.69 8.31
N GLN A 71 12.51 -1.64 7.52
CA GLN A 71 11.38 -1.61 6.58
C GLN A 71 11.62 -2.44 5.32
N PHE A 72 12.84 -2.47 4.77
CA PHE A 72 13.16 -3.37 3.67
C PHE A 72 12.99 -4.83 4.11
N ALA A 73 13.46 -5.17 5.31
CA ALA A 73 13.28 -6.50 5.89
C ALA A 73 11.81 -6.85 6.13
N LEU A 74 10.98 -5.90 6.61
CA LEU A 74 9.54 -6.11 6.78
C LEU A 74 8.83 -6.31 5.43
N ASN A 75 9.19 -5.53 4.40
CA ASN A 75 8.63 -5.70 3.06
C ASN A 75 9.05 -7.05 2.45
N LEU A 76 10.32 -7.46 2.58
CA LEU A 76 10.77 -8.78 2.12
C LEU A 76 10.05 -9.92 2.85
N LYS A 77 9.92 -9.82 4.18
CA LYS A 77 9.20 -10.80 5.00
C LYS A 77 7.72 -10.89 4.63
N TYR A 78 7.08 -9.75 4.37
CA TYR A 78 5.67 -9.70 3.98
C TYR A 78 5.45 -10.29 2.58
N ILE A 79 6.34 -9.98 1.62
CA ILE A 79 6.34 -10.60 0.28
C ILE A 79 6.51 -12.11 0.40
N HIS A 80 7.48 -12.60 1.17
CA HIS A 80 7.71 -14.03 1.37
C HIS A 80 6.50 -14.72 2.02
N LYS A 81 5.86 -14.08 3.01
CA LYS A 81 4.64 -14.59 3.65
C LYS A 81 3.46 -14.68 2.67
N LEU A 82 3.28 -13.69 1.81
CA LEU A 82 2.24 -13.69 0.77
C LEU A 82 2.49 -14.75 -0.31
N GLU A 83 3.75 -14.99 -0.68
CA GLU A 83 4.12 -16.06 -1.60
C GLU A 83 3.85 -17.44 -0.99
N LYS A 84 4.22 -17.65 0.28
CA LYS A 84 3.90 -18.87 1.05
C LYS A 84 2.39 -19.13 1.14
N MET A 85 1.60 -18.11 1.47
CA MET A 85 0.13 -18.23 1.54
C MET A 85 -0.52 -18.51 0.17
N LYS A 86 0.10 -18.09 -0.94
CA LYS A 86 -0.38 -18.40 -2.31
C LYS A 86 0.08 -19.77 -2.82
N ALA A 87 1.11 -20.36 -2.21
CA ALA A 87 1.67 -21.64 -2.61
C ALA A 87 0.91 -22.85 -2.01
N GLY A 88 -0.01 -22.62 -1.07
CA GLY A 88 -0.85 -23.69 -0.52
C GLY A 88 -0.08 -24.70 0.33
N ASP A 89 0.63 -24.22 1.35
CA ASP A 89 1.00 -25.00 2.55
C ASP A 89 -0.07 -24.79 3.64
#